data_AF-A0A4C1X9P6-F1
#
_entry.id   AF-A0A4C1X9P6-F1
#
_cell.length_a   1.000
_cell.length_b   1.000
_cell.length_c   1.000
_cell.angle_alpha   90.00
_cell.angle_beta   90.00
_cell.angle_gamma   90.00
#
_symmetry.space_group_name_H-M   'P 1'
#
loop_
_entity.id
_entity.type
_entity.pdbx_description
1 polymer ?
#
loop_
_entity_poly.entity_id
_entity_poly.type
_entity_poly.pdbx_seq_one_letter_code
_entity_poly.pdbx_strand_id
1 'polypeptide(L)' 'MHKAARTGHLSVVIPPDIVDTATEGSAAREGGSIRLSCIATGVPSPSVLWRRDKHRPIVFRHEGGRERKGERHHL' A
#
# COMPACT_ATOMS: atom_id res chain seq x y z
N MET A 1 -3.42 2.26 -55.62
CA MET A 1 -3.54 3.21 -54.49
C MET A 1 -3.33 2.45 -53.18
N HIS A 2 -2.24 2.71 -52.45
CA HIS A 2 -1.99 2.07 -51.15
C HIS A 2 -2.42 3.03 -50.03
N LYS A 3 -3.37 2.62 -49.19
CA LYS A 3 -3.61 3.31 -47.91
C LYS A 3 -2.51 2.90 -46.95
N ALA A 4 -1.67 3.85 -46.57
CA ALA A 4 -0.81 3.70 -45.41
C ALA A 4 -1.67 3.82 -44.15
N ALA A 5 -1.65 2.79 -43.30
CA ALA A 5 -2.28 2.81 -41.99
C ALA A 5 -1.17 2.71 -40.94
N ARG A 6 -1.23 3.55 -39.90
CA ARG A 6 -0.30 3.52 -38.77
C ARG A 6 -1.10 3.55 -37.48
N THR A 7 -0.89 2.54 -36.65
CA THR A 7 -1.52 2.44 -35.33
C THR A 7 -0.57 2.98 -34.28
N GLY A 8 -1.08 3.78 -33.35
CA GLY A 8 -0.36 4.25 -32.17
C GLY A 8 -0.96 3.64 -30.90
N HIS A 9 -0.14 3.45 -29.88
CA HIS A 9 -0.60 2.99 -28.57
C HIS A 9 -0.65 4.17 -27.59
N LEU A 10 -1.79 4.36 -26.94
CA LEU A 10 -1.96 5.29 -25.82
C LEU A 10 -2.06 4.49 -24.53
N SER A 11 -1.20 4.79 -23.56
CA SER A 11 -1.31 4.26 -22.20
C SER A 11 -1.85 5.36 -21.29
N VAL A 12 -2.91 5.05 -20.55
CA VAL A 12 -3.44 5.92 -19.51
C VAL A 12 -2.94 5.41 -18.17
N VAL A 13 -2.38 6.30 -17.37
CA VAL A 13 -1.93 6.02 -16.00
C VAL A 13 -2.76 6.84 -15.01
N ILE A 14 -3.05 6.23 -13.87
CA ILE A 14 -3.79 6.86 -12.78
C ILE A 14 -2.89 6.82 -11.55
N PRO A 15 -2.58 7.98 -10.94
CA PRO A 15 -1.71 8.02 -9.78
C PRO A 15 -2.33 7.25 -8.61
N PRO A 16 -1.50 6.74 -7.68
CA PRO A 16 -1.99 6.11 -6.46
C PRO A 16 -2.84 7.05 -5.61
N ASP A 17 -4.01 6.61 -5.19
CA ASP A 17 -4.90 7.31 -4.26
C ASP A 17 -5.22 6.40 -3.05
N ILE A 18 -5.05 6.92 -1.83
CA ILE A 18 -5.31 6.18 -0.60
C ILE A 18 -6.78 6.37 -0.23
N VAL A 19 -7.53 5.28 -0.26
CA VAL A 19 -8.94 5.28 0.14
C VAL A 19 -9.00 5.33 1.66
N ASP A 20 -9.73 6.32 2.20
CA ASP A 20 -9.92 6.47 3.63
C ASP A 20 -10.80 5.33 4.17
N THR A 21 -10.15 4.23 4.57
CA THR A 21 -10.79 3.17 5.32
C THR A 21 -10.64 3.47 6.81
N ALA A 22 -11.77 3.55 7.52
CA ALA A 22 -11.77 3.66 8.97
C ALA A 22 -10.87 2.57 9.56
N THR A 23 -9.73 2.98 10.10
CA THR A 23 -8.84 2.05 10.77
C THR A 23 -9.50 1.62 12.07
N GLU A 24 -9.60 0.32 12.31
CA GLU A 24 -10.14 -0.22 13.57
C GLU A 24 -9.18 0.11 14.72
N GLY A 25 -9.41 1.27 15.34
CA GLY A 25 -8.64 1.80 16.46
C GLY A 25 -7.53 2.76 16.04
N SER A 26 -7.66 4.03 16.44
CA SER A 26 -6.55 5.01 16.40
C SER A 26 -5.67 4.95 17.65
N ALA A 27 -6.08 4.19 18.67
CA ALA A 27 -5.39 4.04 19.93
C ALA A 27 -5.68 2.66 20.56
N ALA A 28 -4.72 2.14 21.30
CA ALA A 28 -4.85 0.98 22.17
C ALA A 28 -4.16 1.27 23.50
N ARG A 29 -4.58 0.57 24.54
CA ARG A 29 -3.88 0.57 25.83
C ARG A 29 -2.55 -0.16 25.72
N GLU A 30 -1.65 0.07 26.65
CA GLU A 30 -0.42 -0.71 26.76
C GLU A 30 -0.75 -2.22 26.83
N GLY A 31 -0.02 -3.03 26.05
CA GLY A 31 -0.31 -4.45 25.86
C GLY A 31 -1.49 -4.76 24.93
N GLY A 32 -2.22 -3.76 24.46
CA GLY A 32 -3.28 -3.89 23.46
C GLY A 32 -2.75 -4.02 22.03
N SER A 33 -3.64 -4.37 21.11
CA SER A 33 -3.33 -4.53 19.67
C SER A 33 -4.19 -3.62 18.82
N ILE A 34 -3.63 -3.11 17.71
CA ILE A 34 -4.32 -2.31 16.70
C ILE A 34 -4.05 -2.96 15.35
N ARG A 35 -5.07 -2.99 14.48
CA ARG A 35 -4.94 -3.42 13.09
C ARG A 35 -5.09 -2.24 12.15
N LEU A 36 -3.99 -1.87 11.49
CA LEU A 36 -4.01 -0.83 10.46
C LEU A 36 -4.32 -1.47 9.09
N SER A 37 -5.31 -0.93 8.39
CA SER A 37 -5.65 -1.31 7.00
C SER A 37 -5.36 -0.14 6.06
N CYS A 38 -4.88 -0.44 4.86
CA CYS A 38 -4.66 0.56 3.83
C CYS A 38 -5.10 -0.02 2.48
N ILE A 39 -5.99 0.68 1.80
CA ILE A 39 -6.41 0.38 0.43
C ILE A 39 -5.94 1.54 -0.43
N ALA A 40 -5.20 1.23 -1.49
CA ALA A 40 -4.77 2.21 -2.47
C ALA A 40 -5.26 1.80 -3.87
N THR A 41 -5.75 2.77 -4.64
CA THR A 41 -6.20 2.59 -6.02
C THR A 41 -5.24 3.28 -6.98
N GLY A 42 -5.18 2.85 -8.24
CA GLY A 42 -4.28 3.42 -9.24
C GLY A 42 -4.06 2.47 -10.41
N VAL A 43 -3.49 2.99 -11.50
CA VAL A 43 -3.15 2.21 -12.69
C VAL A 43 -1.71 2.57 -13.09
N PRO A 44 -0.76 1.61 -13.01
CA PRO A 44 -0.91 0.22 -12.54
C PRO A 44 -1.19 0.12 -11.03
N SER A 45 -1.56 -1.08 -10.55
CA SER A 45 -1.84 -1.32 -9.12
C SER A 45 -0.72 -0.80 -8.22
N PRO A 46 -1.03 0.01 -7.21
CA PRO A 46 -0.02 0.62 -6.35
C PRO A 46 0.61 -0.39 -5.39
N SER A 47 1.86 -0.13 -5.01
CA SER A 47 2.53 -0.82 -3.90
C SER A 47 2.29 -0.05 -2.59
N VAL A 48 1.89 -0.76 -1.53
CA VAL A 48 1.67 -0.16 -0.20
C VAL A 48 2.85 -0.47 0.71
N LEU A 49 3.37 0.56 1.40
CA LEU A 49 4.42 0.42 2.41
C LEU A 49 4.04 1.20 3.67
N TRP A 50 4.17 0.53 4.82
CA TRP A 50 3.98 1.16 6.13
C TRP A 50 5.26 1.86 6.59
N ARG A 51 5.10 3.05 7.17
CA ARG A 51 6.18 3.81 7.80
C ARG A 51 5.68 4.51 9.05
N ARG A 52 6.56 4.70 10.04
CA ARG A 52 6.25 5.54 11.19
C ARG A 52 6.44 7.01 10.82
N ASP A 53 5.71 7.88 11.52
CA ASP A 53 5.88 9.33 11.41
C ASP A 53 7.36 9.74 11.58
N LYS A 54 7.78 10.73 10.79
CA LYS A 54 9.15 11.26 10.72
C LYS A 54 10.22 10.22 10.39
N HIS A 55 9.89 9.21 9.56
CA HIS A 55 10.82 8.15 9.14
C HIS A 55 11.43 7.37 10.31
N ARG A 56 10.75 7.33 11.46
CA ARG A 56 11.24 6.56 12.60
C ARG A 56 11.18 5.06 12.29
N PRO A 57 12.13 4.26 12.82
CA PRO A 57 12.12 2.83 12.62
C PRO A 57 10.86 2.20 13.22
N ILE A 58 10.27 1.24 12.50
CA ILE A 58 9.24 0.35 13.05
C ILE A 58 9.99 -0.68 13.90
N VAL A 59 9.78 -0.63 15.21
CA VAL A 59 10.42 -1.55 16.15
C VAL A 59 9.54 -2.80 16.24
N PHE A 60 10.03 -3.91 15.68
CA PHE A 60 9.40 -5.22 15.85
C PHE A 60 9.91 -5.84 17.16
N ARG A 61 9.10 -5.77 18.22
CA ARG A 61 9.37 -6.53 19.44
C ARG A 61 8.89 -7.96 19.20
N HIS A 62 9.82 -8.88 19.02
CA HIS A 62 9.55 -10.29 18.78
C HIS A 62 9.42 -11.01 20.12
N GLU A 63 8.21 -11.44 20.49
CA GLU A 63 7.99 -12.54 21.43
C GLU A 63 7.53 -13.74 20.61
N GLY A 64 8.48 -14.53 20.09
CA GLY A 64 8.16 -15.78 19.38
C GLY A 64 8.04 -15.70 17.85
N GLY A 65 9.15 -15.42 17.17
CA GLY A 65 9.59 -16.21 16.01
C GLY A 65 8.76 -16.27 14.72
N ARG A 66 7.85 -15.34 14.41
CA ARG A 66 7.39 -15.12 13.01
C ARG A 66 7.47 -13.67 12.60
N GLU A 67 8.55 -13.34 11.92
CA GLU A 67 8.71 -12.08 11.19
C GLU A 67 7.65 -12.02 10.08
N ARG A 68 6.50 -11.41 10.37
CA ARG A 68 5.64 -10.87 9.32
C ARG A 68 6.28 -9.56 8.88
N LYS A 69 7.38 -9.69 8.12
CA LYS A 69 7.91 -8.61 7.29
C LYS A 69 6.69 -8.01 6.59
N GLY A 70 6.41 -6.72 6.81
CA GLY A 70 5.24 -6.04 6.24
C GLY A 70 5.08 -6.49 4.81
N GLU A 71 4.16 -7.42 4.61
CA GLU A 71 4.19 -8.27 3.44
C GLU A 71 3.85 -7.35 2.29
N ARG A 72 4.69 -7.37 1.24
CA ARG A 72 4.46 -6.59 0.02
C ARG A 72 3.25 -7.22 -0.65
N HIS A 73 2.07 -6.89 -0.15
CA HIS A 73 0.82 -7.22 -0.80
C HIS A 73 0.73 -6.27 -1.99
N HIS A 74 1.08 -6.78 -3.16
CA HIS A 74 0.49 -6.26 -4.38
C HIS A 74 -0.99 -6.62 -4.28
N LEU A 75 -1.83 -5.61 -4.05
CA LEU A 75 -3.28 -5.74 -4.16
C LEU A 75 -3.69 -5.59 -5.62
#